data_AF-A0AAN9R252-F1
#
_entry.id   AF-A0AAN9R252-F1
#
_cell.length_a   1.000
_cell.length_b   1.000
_cell.length_c   1.000
_cell.angle_alpha   90.00
_cell.angle_beta   90.00
_cell.angle_gamma   90.00
#
_symmetry.space_group_name_H-M   'P 1'
#
loop_
_entity.id
_entity.type
_entity.pdbx_description
1 polymer ?
#
loop_
_entity_poly.entity_id
_entity_poly.type
_entity_poly.pdbx_seq_one_letter_code
_entity_poly.pdbx_strand_id
1 'polypeptide(L)'
;MVGGRDVVRVLNGSAFHDTQLVCSGDLAYLGGSWSKNVGSAGEIPLQGDFSAEHMIFGVEGADPDRRDKLIELLDIDLQWRMHKVSDGQRRRVQICLGLLYPCKVLLLDEVTVDLDVVTRMDLFDFFREECEQVIEAMDI
;
A
#
# COMPACT_ATOMS: atom_id res chain seq x y z
N MET A 1 -19.70 -15.27 -21.82
CA MET A 1 -19.06 -13.98 -22.13
C MET A 1 -19.07 -13.15 -20.86
N VAL A 2 -17.99 -13.23 -20.08
CA VAL A 2 -17.83 -12.43 -18.86
C VAL A 2 -17.26 -11.10 -19.31
N GLY A 3 -18.09 -10.05 -19.42
CA GLY A 3 -17.64 -8.77 -19.99
C GLY A 3 -18.71 -7.75 -20.32
N GLY A 4 -19.94 -7.89 -19.79
CA GLY A 4 -20.91 -6.80 -19.85
C GLY A 4 -20.47 -5.63 -18.96
N ARG A 5 -20.82 -4.40 -19.32
CA ARG A 5 -20.44 -3.18 -18.57
C ARG A 5 -20.89 -3.18 -17.11
N ASP A 6 -21.93 -3.95 -16.78
CA ASP A 6 -22.53 -4.01 -15.44
C ASP A 6 -22.26 -5.31 -14.67
N VAL A 7 -21.35 -6.16 -15.13
CA VAL A 7 -21.12 -7.48 -14.49
C VAL A 7 -20.46 -7.35 -13.12
N VAL A 8 -19.53 -6.40 -12.97
CA VAL A 8 -18.86 -6.10 -11.71
C VAL A 8 -18.79 -4.58 -11.57
N ARG A 9 -19.25 -4.08 -10.42
CA ARG A 9 -19.20 -2.65 -10.09
C ARG A 9 -18.31 -2.42 -8.87
N VAL A 10 -17.53 -1.33 -8.92
CA VAL A 10 -16.69 -0.85 -7.82
C VAL A 10 -17.06 0.62 -7.62
N LEU A 11 -17.48 1.00 -6.41
CA LEU A 11 -17.96 2.35 -6.10
C LEU A 11 -18.97 2.88 -7.14
N ASN A 12 -19.96 2.05 -7.49
CA ASN A 12 -20.98 2.30 -8.52
C ASN A 12 -20.49 2.44 -9.98
N GLY A 13 -19.18 2.44 -10.24
CA GLY A 13 -18.57 2.43 -11.58
C GLY A 13 -18.35 1.02 -12.14
N SER A 14 -18.15 0.90 -13.45
CA SER A 14 -17.84 -0.39 -14.10
C SER A 14 -16.38 -0.78 -13.85
N ALA A 15 -16.14 -1.93 -13.23
CA ALA A 15 -14.78 -2.36 -12.85
C ALA A 15 -13.80 -2.46 -14.04
N PHE A 16 -14.29 -2.72 -15.25
CA PHE A 16 -13.46 -2.93 -16.45
C PHE A 16 -13.52 -1.79 -17.47
N HIS A 17 -14.43 -0.83 -17.30
CA HIS A 17 -14.69 0.22 -18.29
C HIS A 17 -14.62 1.63 -17.72
N ASP A 18 -14.65 1.79 -16.40
CA ASP A 18 -14.46 3.06 -15.74
C ASP A 18 -12.97 3.28 -15.47
N THR A 19 -12.35 4.17 -16.25
CA THR A 19 -10.93 4.51 -16.10
C THR A 19 -10.70 5.63 -15.09
N GLN A 20 -11.74 6.24 -14.51
CA GLN A 20 -11.57 7.38 -13.61
C GLN A 20 -10.76 7.03 -12.38
N LEU A 21 -10.98 5.83 -11.80
CA LEU A 21 -10.21 5.34 -10.64
C LEU A 21 -8.72 5.18 -10.96
N VAL A 22 -8.39 4.74 -12.17
CA VAL A 22 -6.99 4.54 -12.60
C VAL A 22 -6.32 5.89 -12.90
N CYS A 23 -7.04 6.82 -13.52
CA CYS A 23 -6.47 8.11 -13.94
C CYS A 23 -6.39 9.16 -12.83
N SER A 24 -7.17 9.02 -11.75
CA SER A 24 -7.23 9.98 -10.64
C SER A 24 -6.21 9.73 -9.54
N GLY A 25 -5.59 8.53 -9.50
CA GLY A 25 -4.78 8.09 -8.37
C GLY A 25 -5.62 7.53 -7.20
N ASP A 26 -6.94 7.42 -7.35
CA ASP A 26 -7.84 6.86 -6.33
C ASP A 26 -7.72 5.33 -6.18
N LEU A 27 -7.03 4.66 -7.09
CA LEU A 27 -6.72 3.23 -7.07
C LEU A 27 -5.26 2.99 -6.66
N ALA A 28 -5.06 2.28 -5.54
CA ALA A 28 -3.76 1.79 -5.12
C ALA A 28 -3.65 0.26 -5.29
N TYR A 29 -2.46 -0.22 -5.63
CA TYR A 29 -2.14 -1.65 -5.72
C TYR A 29 -0.94 -1.97 -4.83
N LEU A 30 -1.15 -2.91 -3.92
CA LEU A 30 -0.10 -3.52 -3.12
C LEU A 30 0.03 -4.98 -3.56
N GLY A 31 1.13 -5.29 -4.24
CA GLY A 31 1.44 -6.62 -4.75
C GLY A 31 2.73 -7.22 -4.19
N GLY A 32 3.03 -8.44 -4.60
CA GLY A 32 4.22 -9.18 -4.16
C GLY A 32 5.56 -8.61 -4.66
N SER A 33 5.62 -8.06 -5.87
CA SER A 33 6.87 -7.51 -6.44
C SER A 33 6.94 -5.99 -6.29
N TRP A 34 7.73 -5.52 -5.32
CA TRP A 34 8.23 -4.15 -5.26
C TRP A 34 9.67 -4.11 -5.80
N SER A 35 9.82 -4.48 -7.07
CA SER A 35 11.06 -4.33 -7.81
C SER A 35 11.03 -3.05 -8.65
N LYS A 36 12.08 -2.23 -8.59
CA LYS A 36 12.27 -1.19 -9.62
C LYS A 36 12.73 -1.92 -10.89
N ASN A 37 11.87 -1.96 -11.90
CA ASN A 37 12.29 -2.36 -13.25
C ASN A 37 13.24 -1.29 -13.81
N VAL A 38 14.55 -1.45 -13.60
CA VAL A 38 15.58 -0.76 -14.37
C VAL A 38 15.95 -1.67 -15.52
N GLY A 39 15.75 -1.21 -16.75
CA GLY A 39 15.71 -2.01 -17.99
C GLY A 39 16.96 -2.83 -18.37
N SER A 40 17.92 -3.04 -17.47
CA SER A 40 19.12 -3.84 -17.72
C SER A 40 19.63 -4.69 -16.54
N ALA A 41 18.98 -4.70 -15.36
CA ALA A 41 19.57 -5.29 -14.14
C ALA A 41 18.70 -6.28 -13.35
N GLY A 42 17.50 -6.64 -13.86
CA GLY A 42 16.59 -7.55 -13.14
C GLY A 42 15.94 -6.93 -11.90
N GLU A 43 15.25 -7.75 -11.09
CA GLU A 43 14.63 -7.30 -9.84
C GLU A 43 15.73 -6.89 -8.85
N ILE A 44 15.94 -5.58 -8.68
CA ILE A 44 16.78 -5.06 -7.60
C ILE A 44 15.84 -4.81 -6.41
N PRO A 45 15.86 -5.63 -5.34
CA PRO A 45 15.24 -5.24 -4.08
C PRO A 45 15.79 -3.87 -3.69
N LEU A 46 15.00 -3.04 -3.01
CA LEU A 46 15.45 -1.74 -2.47
C LEU A 46 16.58 -1.96 -1.43
N GLN A 47 17.79 -2.29 -1.89
CA GLN A 47 19.00 -2.63 -1.12
C GLN A 47 20.03 -1.50 -1.20
N GLY A 48 19.60 -0.29 -1.54
CA GLY A 48 20.46 0.87 -1.32
C GLY A 48 20.73 1.06 0.18
N ASP A 49 21.81 1.76 0.52
CA ASP A 49 22.08 2.17 1.90
C ASP A 49 21.20 3.36 2.31
N PHE A 50 19.90 3.09 2.40
CA PHE A 50 18.89 4.03 2.88
C PHE A 50 18.32 3.50 4.19
N SER A 51 18.01 4.43 5.10
CA SER A 51 17.19 4.13 6.28
C SER A 51 15.71 4.09 5.90
N ALA A 52 14.92 3.36 6.67
CA ALA A 52 13.45 3.40 6.57
C ALA A 52 12.95 4.85 6.77
N GLU A 53 13.55 5.60 7.70
CA GLU A 53 13.31 7.04 7.87
C GLU A 53 13.45 7.83 6.56
N HIS A 54 14.59 7.68 5.88
CA HIS A 54 14.85 8.42 4.65
C HIS A 54 13.82 8.08 3.56
N MET A 55 13.41 6.82 3.48
CA MET A 55 12.39 6.40 2.52
C MET A 55 11.01 6.98 2.84
N ILE A 56 10.58 6.90 4.10
CA ILE A 56 9.22 7.27 4.51
C ILE A 56 9.07 8.80 4.56
N PHE A 57 10.02 9.51 5.16
CA PHE A 57 9.98 10.98 5.26
C PHE A 57 10.40 11.67 3.95
N GLY A 58 11.02 10.94 3.03
CA GLY A 58 11.35 11.44 1.69
C GLY A 58 10.15 11.54 0.74
N VAL A 59 8.98 11.01 1.13
CA VAL A 59 7.75 11.10 0.34
C VAL A 59 7.08 12.47 0.57
N GLU A 60 7.08 13.32 -0.45
CA GLU A 60 6.53 14.67 -0.37
C GLU A 60 5.00 14.68 -0.30
N GLY A 61 4.42 15.48 0.59
CA GLY A 61 2.96 15.64 0.68
C GLY A 61 2.22 14.47 1.34
N ALA A 62 2.94 13.55 1.98
CA ALA A 62 2.33 12.57 2.88
C ALA A 62 1.82 13.25 4.16
N ASP A 63 0.63 12.85 4.61
CA ASP A 63 0.04 13.34 5.86
C ASP A 63 0.87 12.86 7.07
N PRO A 64 1.38 13.77 7.93
CA PRO A 64 2.17 13.40 9.09
C PRO A 64 1.47 12.44 10.05
N ASP A 65 0.19 12.67 10.35
CA ASP A 65 -0.56 11.87 11.33
C ASP A 65 -0.75 10.43 10.82
N ARG A 66 -1.12 10.29 9.54
CA ARG A 66 -1.20 9.00 8.86
C ARG A 66 0.14 8.27 8.81
N ARG A 67 1.21 8.96 8.45
CA ARG A 67 2.57 8.39 8.39
C ARG A 67 2.97 7.82 9.75
N ASP A 68 2.77 8.59 10.81
CA ASP A 68 3.19 8.21 12.15
C ASP A 68 2.32 7.03 12.67
N LYS A 69 1.00 7.02 12.39
CA LYS A 69 0.12 5.87 12.65
C LYS A 69 0.60 4.60 11.93
N LEU A 70 1.00 4.70 10.66
CA LEU A 70 1.48 3.56 9.88
C LEU A 70 2.83 3.03 10.37
N ILE A 71 3.74 3.91 10.81
CA ILE A 71 5.02 3.52 11.41
C ILE A 71 4.78 2.70 12.68
N GLU A 72 3.88 3.16 13.55
CA GLU A 72 3.52 2.48 14.80
C GLU A 72 2.83 1.13 14.52
N LEU A 73 1.80 1.12 13.66
CA LEU A 73 1.02 -0.07 13.35
C LEU A 73 1.86 -1.20 12.76
N LEU A 74 2.78 -0.85 11.85
CA LEU A 74 3.64 -1.83 11.17
C LEU A 74 4.90 -2.15 11.98
N ASP A 75 5.06 -1.56 13.16
CA ASP A 75 6.22 -1.74 14.04
C ASP A 75 7.52 -1.55 13.26
N ILE A 76 7.64 -0.37 12.63
CA ILE A 76 8.79 0.02 11.81
C ILE A 76 9.80 0.79 12.66
N ASP A 77 11.00 0.25 12.78
CA ASP A 77 12.14 1.02 13.28
C ASP A 77 12.74 1.86 12.16
N LEU A 78 12.67 3.18 12.33
CA LEU A 78 13.17 4.18 11.39
C LEU A 78 14.67 4.05 11.09
N GLN A 79 15.45 3.45 11.99
CA GLN A 79 16.88 3.20 11.83
C GLN A 79 17.21 1.97 10.97
N TRP A 80 16.20 1.18 10.59
CA TRP A 80 16.37 0.03 9.71
C TRP A 80 17.08 0.41 8.42
N ARG A 81 18.17 -0.29 8.15
CA ARG A 81 18.90 -0.16 6.89
C ARG A 81 18.35 -1.19 5.91
N MET A 82 17.85 -0.73 4.77
CA MET A 82 17.08 -1.59 3.84
C MET A 82 17.88 -2.75 3.24
N HIS A 83 19.21 -2.65 3.26
CA HIS A 83 20.14 -3.72 2.88
C HIS A 83 20.44 -4.73 4.00
N LYS A 84 20.04 -4.48 5.26
CA LYS A 84 20.28 -5.35 6.44
C LYS A 84 19.02 -5.94 7.05
N VAL A 85 17.85 -5.41 6.70
CA VAL A 85 16.55 -5.90 7.21
C VAL A 85 16.19 -7.28 6.66
N SER A 86 15.39 -8.03 7.44
CA SER A 86 14.74 -9.25 6.96
C SER A 86 13.70 -8.93 5.88
N ASP A 87 13.25 -9.94 5.14
CA ASP A 87 12.22 -9.74 4.11
C ASP A 87 10.88 -9.28 4.71
N GLY A 88 10.50 -9.75 5.90
CA GLY A 88 9.30 -9.27 6.61
C GLY A 88 9.43 -7.81 7.07
N GLN A 89 10.60 -7.40 7.56
CA GLN A 89 10.89 -5.99 7.90
C GLN A 89 10.87 -5.10 6.65
N ARG A 90 11.46 -5.57 5.55
CA ARG A 90 11.39 -4.88 4.25
C ARG A 90 9.95 -4.75 3.79
N ARG A 91 9.15 -5.82 3.94
CA ARG A 91 7.73 -5.83 3.57
C ARG A 91 6.92 -4.81 4.34
N ARG A 92 7.14 -4.70 5.66
CA ARG A 92 6.49 -3.67 6.50
C ARG A 92 6.76 -2.25 5.96
N VAL A 93 8.01 -1.92 5.66
CA VAL A 93 8.36 -0.61 5.07
C VAL A 93 7.69 -0.40 3.70
N GLN A 94 7.64 -1.44 2.85
CA GLN A 94 6.96 -1.36 1.55
C GLN A 94 5.45 -1.10 1.69
N ILE A 95 4.79 -1.80 2.61
CA ILE A 95 3.37 -1.60 2.89
C ILE A 95 3.14 -0.19 3.41
N CYS A 96 3.96 0.29 4.34
CA CYS A 96 3.88 1.67 4.82
C CYS A 96 3.92 2.67 3.67
N LEU A 97 4.93 2.57 2.80
CA LEU A 97 5.12 3.49 1.66
C LEU A 97 3.92 3.49 0.71
N GLY A 98 3.33 2.33 0.44
CA GLY A 98 2.16 2.25 -0.44
C GLY A 98 0.85 2.70 0.20
N LEU A 99 0.80 2.82 1.54
CA LEU A 99 -0.36 3.32 2.28
C LEU A 99 -0.24 4.79 2.72
N LEU A 100 0.89 5.46 2.43
CA LEU A 100 1.12 6.85 2.84
C LEU A 100 0.09 7.84 2.28
N TYR A 101 -0.52 7.54 1.14
CA TYR A 101 -1.61 8.33 0.59
C TYR A 101 -2.94 7.58 0.77
N PRO A 102 -4.02 8.30 1.11
CA PRO A 102 -5.35 7.72 1.10
C PRO A 102 -5.73 7.30 -0.33
N CYS A 103 -6.46 6.20 -0.46
CA CYS A 103 -7.01 5.73 -1.72
C CYS A 103 -8.47 5.30 -1.50
N LYS A 104 -9.29 5.37 -2.55
CA LYS A 104 -10.69 4.92 -2.48
C LYS A 104 -10.82 3.43 -2.74
N VAL A 105 -9.91 2.87 -3.53
CA VAL A 105 -9.87 1.45 -3.85
C VAL A 105 -8.45 0.95 -3.66
N LEU A 106 -8.29 -0.04 -2.80
CA LEU A 106 -7.03 -0.70 -2.52
C LEU A 106 -7.09 -2.16 -2.98
N LEU A 107 -6.22 -2.54 -3.90
CA LEU A 107 -6.04 -3.92 -4.34
C LEU A 107 -4.89 -4.56 -3.60
N LEU A 108 -5.16 -5.64 -2.87
CA LEU A 108 -4.18 -6.38 -2.08
C LEU A 108 -3.95 -7.75 -2.71
N ASP A 109 -2.72 -8.01 -3.14
CA ASP A 109 -2.31 -9.29 -3.72
C ASP A 109 -1.15 -9.90 -2.92
N GLU A 110 -1.44 -10.99 -2.20
CA GLU A 110 -0.49 -11.73 -1.34
C GLU A 110 0.27 -10.86 -0.32
N VAL A 111 -0.27 -9.70 0.05
CA VAL A 111 0.49 -8.70 0.81
C VAL A 111 0.84 -9.09 2.23
N THR A 112 0.12 -10.07 2.78
CA THR A 112 0.19 -10.47 4.17
C THR A 112 1.02 -11.74 4.41
N VAL A 113 1.53 -12.37 3.34
CA VAL A 113 2.26 -13.66 3.42
C VAL A 113 3.48 -13.56 4.33
N ASP A 114 4.22 -12.46 4.23
CA ASP A 114 5.46 -12.22 5.00
C ASP A 114 5.25 -11.44 6.30
N LEU A 115 3.99 -11.20 6.70
CA LEU A 115 3.65 -10.58 7.98
C LEU A 115 3.33 -11.65 9.04
N ASP A 116 3.77 -11.42 10.27
CA ASP A 116 3.35 -12.21 11.41
C ASP A 116 1.85 -12.02 11.71
N VAL A 117 1.29 -12.93 12.50
CA VAL A 117 -0.16 -12.98 12.77
C VAL A 117 -0.66 -11.70 13.44
N VAL A 118 0.13 -11.09 14.33
CA VAL A 118 -0.29 -9.91 15.09
C VAL A 118 -0.33 -8.70 14.17
N THR A 119 0.78 -8.38 13.49
CA THR A 119 0.83 -7.26 12.54
C THR A 119 -0.20 -7.41 11.42
N ARG A 120 -0.50 -8.63 10.98
CA ARG A 120 -1.56 -8.88 10.00
C ARG A 120 -2.95 -8.49 10.51
N MET A 121 -3.26 -8.79 11.77
CA MET A 121 -4.55 -8.44 12.37
C MET A 121 -4.68 -6.91 12.51
N ASP A 122 -3.65 -6.25 13.04
CA ASP A 122 -3.63 -4.79 13.19
C ASP A 122 -3.83 -4.09 11.84
N LEU A 123 -3.19 -4.61 10.78
CA LEU A 123 -3.35 -4.08 9.43
C LEU A 123 -4.78 -4.26 8.88
N PHE A 124 -5.43 -5.39 9.17
CA PHE A 124 -6.83 -5.61 8.76
C PHE A 124 -7.81 -4.71 9.52
N ASP A 125 -7.56 -4.47 10.80
CA ASP A 125 -8.38 -3.55 11.59
C ASP A 125 -8.22 -2.11 11.07
N PHE A 126 -7.00 -1.70 10.72
CA PHE A 126 -6.77 -0.44 10.03
C PHE A 126 -7.51 -0.34 8.69
N PHE A 127 -7.48 -1.38 7.85
CA PHE A 127 -8.23 -1.37 6.59
C PHE A 127 -9.74 -1.25 6.82
N ARG A 128 -10.27 -1.82 7.91
CA ARG A 128 -11.68 -1.69 8.25
C ARG A 128 -12.03 -0.24 8.61
N GLU A 129 -11.24 0.38 9.48
CA GLU A 129 -11.42 1.79 9.87
C GLU A 129 -11.37 2.73 8.66
N GLU A 130 -10.43 2.52 7.75
CA GLU A 130 -10.28 3.30 6.52
C GLU A 130 -11.50 3.14 5.59
N CYS A 131 -12.00 1.92 5.43
CA CYS A 131 -13.19 1.66 4.62
C CYS A 131 -14.42 2.36 5.21
N GLU A 132 -14.60 2.32 6.53
CA GLU A 132 -15.72 2.97 7.22
C GLU A 132 -15.68 4.50 7.01
N GLN A 133 -14.51 5.12 7.17
CA GLN A 133 -14.34 6.56 6.93
C GLN A 133 -14.60 6.97 5.48
N VAL A 134 -14.15 6.17 4.51
CA VAL A 134 -14.40 6.44 3.08
C VAL A 134 -15.88 6.32 2.74
N ILE A 135 -16.58 5.33 3.27
CA ILE A 135 -18.03 5.17 3.05
C ILE A 135 -18.80 6.36 3.62
N GLU A 136 -18.49 6.77 4.86
CA GLU A 136 -19.10 7.95 5.49
C GLU A 136 -18.83 9.24 4.70
N ALA A 137 -17.60 9.43 4.20
CA ALA A 137 -17.23 10.61 3.43
C ALA A 137 -17.85 10.65 2.02
N MET A 138 -18.28 9.50 1.48
CA MET A 138 -18.81 9.38 0.12
C MET A 138 -20.36 9.36 0.07
N ASP A 139 -21.07 9.44 1.21
CA ASP A 139 -22.55 9.43 1.29
C ASP A 139 -23.19 8.26 0.49
N ILE A 140 -22.56 7.07 0.49
CA ILE A 140 -23.06 5.87 -0.23
C ILE A 140 -23.83 4.94 0.70
#